data_AF-G1Q361-F1
#
_entry.id   AF-G1Q361-F1
#
_cell.length_a   1.000
_cell.length_b   1.000
_cell.length_c   1.000
_cell.angle_alpha   90.00
_cell.angle_beta   90.00
_cell.angle_gamma   90.00
#
_symmetry.space_group_name_H-M   'P 1'
#
loop_
_entity.id
_entity.type
_entity.pdbx_description
1 polymer ?
#
loop_
_entity_poly.entity_id
_entity_poly.type
_entity_poly.pdbx_seq_one_letter_code
_entity_poly.pdbx_strand_id
1 'polypeptide(L)'
;MERNDIIDFKALEKELQAAVTADEKYQRENAAKFRAMEQRVASYEEFRGIVLASHLKPLERKDKIGGTRTVPWNCHTTPRRTSPDETTEISPEKTLLQPETSAEFYRDWRRYLRSGPERYQALLQLGGPKLGHLFQTDVGFGLLGELLMALAEHVRPADRLVVLGILRGLASTGRFALNLSLMSHAERESCRSLFQKLQAMGTPRPMKEGLSQEEQGLEEQPGGVQEEESLLQELLGLYQVD
;
A
#
# COMPACT_ATOMS: atom_id res chain seq x y z
N MET A 1 -60.68 52.91 43.32
CA MET A 1 -59.32 53.45 43.09
C MET A 1 -58.49 52.31 42.54
N GLU A 2 -58.41 52.23 41.23
CA GLU A 2 -57.61 51.23 40.51
C GLU A 2 -56.18 51.75 40.45
N ARG A 3 -55.24 51.07 41.11
CA ARG A 3 -53.82 51.36 40.96
C ARG A 3 -53.39 50.70 39.66
N ASN A 4 -52.97 51.52 38.71
CA ASN A 4 -52.26 51.04 37.53
C ASN A 4 -50.93 50.44 38.01
N ASP A 5 -50.87 49.12 38.08
CA ASP A 5 -49.64 48.38 38.32
C ASP A 5 -48.69 48.66 37.15
N ILE A 6 -47.66 49.47 37.41
CA ILE A 6 -46.61 49.77 36.44
C ILE A 6 -45.85 48.45 36.22
N ILE A 7 -46.08 47.82 35.07
CA ILE A 7 -45.44 46.56 34.69
C ILE A 7 -43.92 46.78 34.62
N ASP A 8 -43.16 46.03 35.41
CA ASP A 8 -41.70 46.03 35.36
C ASP A 8 -41.21 45.13 34.22
N PHE A 9 -40.96 45.75 33.07
CA PHE A 9 -40.44 45.07 31.88
C PHE A 9 -39.10 44.35 32.11
N LYS A 10 -38.26 44.83 33.04
CA LYS A 10 -36.96 44.20 33.34
C LYS A 10 -37.13 42.92 34.14
N ALA A 11 -38.09 42.91 35.08
CA ALA A 11 -38.44 41.71 35.83
C ALA A 11 -39.01 40.63 34.88
N LEU A 12 -39.89 41.04 33.96
CA LEU A 12 -40.48 40.15 32.97
C LEU A 12 -39.44 39.59 31.98
N GLU A 13 -38.51 40.41 31.50
CA GLU A 13 -37.41 39.97 30.63
C GLU A 13 -36.52 38.93 31.34
N LYS A 14 -36.22 39.15 32.62
CA LYS A 14 -35.43 38.20 33.41
C LYS A 14 -36.16 36.86 33.61
N GLU A 15 -37.46 36.92 33.87
CA GLU A 15 -38.30 35.71 33.99
C GLU A 15 -38.34 34.93 32.67
N LEU A 16 -38.54 35.63 31.56
CA LEU A 16 -38.53 35.05 30.22
C LEU A 16 -37.18 34.38 29.92
N GLN A 17 -36.08 35.08 30.20
CA GLN A 17 -34.73 34.53 29.98
C GLN A 17 -34.49 33.28 30.86
N ALA A 18 -34.95 33.30 32.11
CA ALA A 18 -34.86 32.14 32.98
C ALA A 18 -35.65 30.94 32.44
N ALA A 19 -36.87 31.17 31.94
CA ALA A 19 -37.69 30.14 31.32
C ALA A 19 -37.01 29.52 30.08
N VAL A 20 -36.49 30.36 29.18
CA VAL A 20 -35.76 29.90 27.99
C VAL A 20 -34.55 29.04 28.36
N THR A 21 -33.74 29.50 29.32
CA THR A 21 -32.56 28.72 29.74
C THR A 21 -32.91 27.39 30.41
N ALA A 22 -34.05 27.32 31.11
CA ALA A 22 -34.56 26.08 31.70
C ALA A 22 -35.01 25.09 30.62
N ASP A 23 -35.72 25.56 29.59
CA ASP A 23 -36.15 24.74 28.45
C ASP A 23 -34.94 24.22 27.65
N GLU A 24 -33.96 25.07 27.36
CA GLU A 24 -32.72 24.67 26.70
C GLU A 24 -31.97 23.60 27.50
N LYS A 25 -31.95 23.73 28.84
CA LYS A 25 -31.35 22.72 29.73
C LYS A 25 -32.09 21.40 29.63
N TYR A 26 -33.42 21.43 29.73
CA TYR A 26 -34.25 20.24 29.62
C TYR A 26 -34.07 19.52 28.28
N GLN A 27 -34.03 20.28 27.18
CA GLN A 27 -33.79 19.74 25.84
C GLN A 27 -32.41 19.07 25.73
N ARG A 28 -31.35 19.72 26.23
CA ARG A 28 -29.99 19.16 26.25
C ARG A 28 -29.88 17.87 27.05
N GLU A 29 -30.46 17.84 28.25
CA GLU A 29 -30.44 16.65 29.11
C GLU A 29 -31.22 15.49 28.47
N ASN A 30 -32.39 15.77 27.88
CA ASN A 30 -33.17 14.73 27.21
C ASN A 30 -32.49 14.21 25.94
N ALA A 31 -31.88 15.07 25.14
CA ALA A 31 -31.07 14.64 24.00
C ALA A 31 -29.93 13.71 24.44
N ALA A 32 -29.26 14.02 25.56
CA ALA A 32 -28.23 13.16 26.14
C ALA A 32 -28.80 11.82 26.64
N LYS A 33 -29.99 11.80 27.26
CA LYS A 33 -30.69 10.56 27.65
C LYS A 33 -30.97 9.69 26.43
N PHE A 34 -31.54 10.25 25.36
CA PHE A 34 -31.82 9.51 24.12
C PHE A 34 -30.56 8.94 23.51
N ARG A 35 -29.49 9.73 23.41
CA ARG A 35 -28.19 9.27 22.93
C ARG A 35 -27.63 8.12 23.75
N ALA A 36 -27.66 8.22 25.08
CA ALA A 36 -27.15 7.17 25.96
C ALA A 36 -27.94 5.86 25.83
N MET A 37 -29.26 5.95 25.63
CA MET A 37 -30.10 4.78 25.35
C MET A 37 -29.79 4.15 23.98
N GLU A 38 -29.64 4.97 22.95
CA GLU A 38 -29.28 4.51 21.60
C GLU A 38 -27.91 3.83 21.57
N GLN A 39 -26.95 4.35 22.33
CA GLN A 39 -25.62 3.77 22.53
C GLN A 39 -25.61 2.49 23.39
N ARG A 40 -26.75 2.08 23.97
CA ARG A 40 -26.90 0.89 24.82
C ARG A 40 -25.87 0.82 25.95
N VAL A 41 -25.74 1.94 26.67
CA VAL A 41 -24.86 2.07 27.83
C VAL A 41 -25.14 0.98 28.88
N ALA A 42 -24.09 0.34 29.39
CA ALA A 42 -24.19 -0.88 30.19
C ALA A 42 -24.54 -0.65 31.66
N SER A 43 -24.30 0.56 32.20
CA SER A 43 -24.50 0.88 33.62
C SER A 43 -25.24 2.19 33.84
N TYR A 44 -25.98 2.27 34.96
CA TYR A 44 -26.67 3.51 35.34
C TYR A 44 -25.70 4.65 35.65
N GLU A 45 -24.53 4.36 36.23
CA GLU A 45 -23.51 5.37 36.52
C GLU A 45 -22.98 6.03 35.24
N GLU A 46 -22.76 5.25 34.18
CA GLU A 46 -22.35 5.77 32.88
C GLU A 46 -23.46 6.59 32.23
N PHE A 47 -24.72 6.13 32.30
CA PHE A 47 -25.87 6.89 31.84
C PHE A 47 -25.99 8.23 32.57
N ARG A 48 -25.88 8.22 33.90
CA ARG A 48 -25.90 9.42 34.76
C ARG A 48 -24.77 10.36 34.40
N GLY A 49 -23.57 9.84 34.18
CA GLY A 49 -22.40 10.62 33.74
C GLY A 49 -22.66 11.36 32.44
N ILE A 50 -23.22 10.68 31.43
CA ILE A 50 -23.54 11.29 30.13
C ILE A 50 -24.57 12.42 30.26
N VAL A 51 -25.63 12.21 31.05
CA VAL A 51 -26.68 13.22 31.24
C VAL A 51 -26.16 14.45 31.99
N LEU A 52 -25.39 14.24 33.06
CA LEU A 52 -24.77 15.34 33.83
C LEU A 52 -23.78 16.14 32.97
N ALA A 53 -23.05 15.46 32.08
CA ALA A 53 -22.09 16.05 31.16
C ALA A 53 -22.72 16.66 29.89
N SER A 54 -24.06 16.69 29.76
CA SER A 54 -24.76 17.17 28.55
C SER A 54 -24.47 18.63 28.17
N HIS A 55 -23.97 19.43 29.11
CA HIS A 55 -23.58 20.82 28.90
C HIS A 55 -22.18 20.99 28.30
N LEU A 56 -21.37 19.92 28.25
CA LEU A 56 -20.02 19.95 27.69
C LEU A 56 -20.06 20.03 26.17
N LYS A 57 -19.30 20.97 25.59
CA LYS A 57 -19.15 21.13 24.15
C LYS A 57 -17.97 20.29 23.64
N PRO A 58 -18.04 19.74 22.42
CA PRO A 58 -16.86 19.16 21.77
C PRO A 58 -15.74 20.19 21.73
N LEU A 59 -14.50 19.75 21.96
CA LEU A 59 -13.34 20.62 21.90
C LEU A 59 -13.19 21.21 20.50
N GLU A 60 -13.17 22.53 20.39
CA GLU A 60 -12.91 23.19 19.13
C GLU A 60 -11.41 23.18 18.82
N ARG A 61 -11.04 23.43 17.55
CA ARG A 61 -9.63 23.51 17.14
C ARG A 61 -8.83 24.58 17.88
N LYS A 62 -9.53 25.54 18.50
CA LYS A 62 -9.00 26.65 19.29
C LYS A 62 -8.83 26.29 20.78
N ASP A 63 -9.56 25.29 21.27
CA ASP A 63 -9.53 24.83 22.67
C ASP A 63 -8.38 23.85 22.94
N LYS A 64 -7.38 23.80 22.05
CA LYS A 64 -6.19 22.97 22.22
C LYS A 64 -5.42 23.48 23.43
N ILE A 65 -5.63 22.83 24.58
CA ILE A 65 -4.75 22.95 25.75
C ILE A 65 -3.33 22.68 25.26
N GLY A 66 -2.46 23.67 25.47
CA GLY A 66 -1.16 23.82 24.82
C GLY A 66 -0.36 22.52 24.65
N GLY A 67 0.13 22.34 23.42
CA GLY A 67 1.02 21.26 23.02
C GLY A 67 0.70 20.80 21.61
N THR A 68 1.71 20.72 20.74
CA THR A 68 1.62 19.91 19.52
C THR A 68 1.44 18.46 19.95
N ARG A 69 0.19 18.06 20.17
CA ARG A 69 -0.16 16.68 20.45
C ARG A 69 -0.07 15.93 19.13
N THR A 70 1.17 15.63 18.74
CA THR A 70 1.47 14.61 17.75
C THR A 70 1.05 13.30 18.41
N VAL A 71 -0.23 12.94 18.28
CA VAL A 71 -0.67 11.58 18.53
C VAL A 71 -0.40 10.87 17.21
N PRO A 72 0.75 10.19 17.06
CA PRO A 72 1.04 9.52 15.82
C PRO A 72 0.17 8.28 15.86
N TRP A 73 -0.95 8.30 15.14
CA TRP A 73 -1.67 7.07 14.82
C TRP A 73 -0.76 6.05 14.08
N ASN A 74 0.42 6.49 13.64
CA ASN A 74 1.53 5.68 13.15
C ASN A 74 2.80 5.93 13.96
N CYS A 75 3.14 5.05 14.90
CA CYS A 75 4.40 5.11 15.66
C CYS A 75 5.64 4.68 14.86
N HIS A 76 5.47 4.19 13.63
CA HIS A 76 6.55 3.66 12.80
C HIS A 76 7.16 4.67 11.82
N THR A 77 6.62 5.88 11.73
CA THR A 77 7.23 6.96 10.94
C THR A 77 7.93 7.93 11.89
N THR A 78 9.25 7.84 12.01
CA THR A 78 10.04 8.89 12.65
C THR A 78 9.78 10.20 11.91
N PRO A 79 9.30 11.28 12.56
CA PRO A 79 9.17 12.56 11.88
C PRO A 79 10.58 13.10 11.65
N ARG A 80 11.09 12.94 10.42
CA ARG A 80 12.21 13.74 9.95
C ARG A 80 11.76 15.19 10.05
N ARG A 81 12.50 16.02 10.79
CA ARG A 81 12.20 17.46 10.89
C ARG A 81 12.19 18.05 9.49
N THR A 82 11.00 18.36 8.98
CA THR A 82 10.83 19.15 7.76
C THR A 82 10.55 20.58 8.17
N SER A 83 11.35 21.50 7.62
CA SER A 83 11.03 22.92 7.56
C SER A 83 9.67 23.11 6.86
N PRO A 84 8.89 24.12 7.24
CA PRO A 84 7.63 24.39 6.59
C PRO A 84 7.88 25.02 5.22
N ASP A 85 7.00 24.67 4.31
CA ASP A 85 6.75 25.31 3.02
C ASP A 85 7.59 24.83 1.84
N GLU A 86 7.07 23.79 1.18
CA GLU A 86 6.93 23.78 -0.27
C GLU A 86 5.81 22.78 -0.60
N THR A 87 4.65 23.30 -1.01
CA THR A 87 3.70 22.58 -1.85
C THR A 87 4.42 22.15 -3.11
N THR A 88 5.09 21.00 -3.06
CA THR A 88 5.64 20.36 -4.25
C THR A 88 4.44 19.81 -5.02
N GLU A 89 3.98 20.57 -6.00
CA GLU A 89 3.28 20.01 -7.14
C GLU A 89 4.10 18.82 -7.63
N ILE A 90 3.52 17.63 -7.54
CA ILE A 90 4.16 16.41 -8.02
C ILE A 90 4.03 16.43 -9.55
N SER A 91 4.93 17.17 -10.21
CA SER A 91 5.18 17.01 -11.64
C SER A 91 5.58 15.57 -11.91
N PRO A 92 5.07 14.92 -12.98
CA PRO A 92 5.46 13.57 -13.35
C PRO A 92 6.81 13.62 -14.09
N GLU A 93 7.85 14.14 -13.44
CA GLU A 93 9.22 13.97 -13.93
C GLU A 93 9.66 12.55 -13.60
N LYS A 94 9.38 11.64 -14.54
CA LYS A 94 10.13 10.44 -14.91
C LYS A 94 11.28 10.08 -13.96
N THR A 95 10.95 9.72 -12.72
CA THR A 95 11.94 9.50 -11.67
C THR A 95 12.23 8.01 -11.61
N LEU A 96 13.52 7.70 -11.72
CA LEU A 96 14.12 6.39 -11.54
C LEU A 96 13.49 5.71 -10.33
N LEU A 97 12.72 4.64 -10.55
CA LEU A 97 12.02 3.90 -9.51
C LEU A 97 13.06 3.20 -8.64
N GLN A 98 13.53 3.89 -7.61
CA GLN A 98 14.40 3.33 -6.58
C GLN A 98 13.68 3.30 -5.22
N PRO A 99 12.63 2.48 -5.05
CA PRO A 99 12.04 2.26 -3.75
C PRO A 99 13.10 1.75 -2.78
N GLU A 100 13.09 2.31 -1.57
CA GLU A 100 13.92 1.85 -0.45
C GLU A 100 13.17 0.81 0.39
N THR A 101 11.84 0.83 0.34
CA THR A 101 10.96 -0.08 1.10
C THR A 101 9.95 -0.82 0.21
N SER A 102 9.47 -1.98 0.67
CA SER A 102 8.42 -2.75 -0.04
C SER A 102 7.13 -1.95 -0.21
N ALA A 103 6.77 -1.11 0.76
CA ALA A 103 5.57 -0.28 0.70
C ALA A 103 5.66 0.80 -0.38
N GLU A 104 6.84 1.41 -0.56
CA GLU A 104 7.10 2.34 -1.65
C GLU A 104 7.00 1.64 -3.01
N PHE A 105 7.65 0.48 -3.16
CA PHE A 105 7.51 -0.31 -4.37
C PHE A 105 6.03 -0.61 -4.66
N TYR A 106 5.27 -1.07 -3.67
CA TYR A 106 3.86 -1.41 -3.86
C TYR A 106 3.03 -0.18 -4.26
N ARG A 107 3.27 0.97 -3.62
CA ARG A 107 2.61 2.24 -3.96
C ARG A 107 2.91 2.61 -5.41
N ASP A 108 4.17 2.54 -5.82
CA ASP A 108 4.61 2.98 -7.13
C ASP A 108 4.16 2.00 -8.22
N TRP A 109 4.16 0.70 -7.93
CA TRP A 109 3.58 -0.37 -8.75
C TRP A 109 2.10 -0.13 -9.05
N ARG A 110 1.33 0.31 -8.05
CA ARG A 110 -0.10 0.57 -8.20
C ARG A 110 -0.41 1.92 -8.83
N ARG A 111 0.40 2.96 -8.60
CA ARG A 111 0.12 4.34 -9.04
C ARG A 111 0.71 4.67 -10.40
N TYR A 112 2.00 4.39 -10.59
CA TYR A 112 2.78 4.90 -11.71
C TYR A 112 3.03 3.82 -12.78
N LEU A 113 3.21 2.56 -12.39
CA LEU A 113 3.47 1.45 -13.32
C LEU A 113 2.16 0.85 -13.87
N ARG A 114 1.56 1.54 -14.85
CA ARG A 114 0.27 1.15 -15.44
C ARG A 114 0.41 0.23 -16.65
N SER A 115 1.46 0.39 -17.44
CA SER A 115 1.67 -0.44 -18.63
C SER A 115 2.56 -1.66 -18.34
N GLY A 116 2.33 -2.75 -19.06
CA GLY A 116 3.18 -3.95 -19.02
C GLY A 116 4.67 -3.69 -19.30
N PRO A 117 5.07 -2.95 -20.36
CA PRO A 117 6.49 -2.74 -20.65
C PRO A 117 7.18 -1.85 -19.61
N GLU A 118 6.49 -0.88 -19.01
CA GLU A 118 7.04 -0.08 -17.90
C GLU A 118 7.29 -0.96 -16.66
N ARG A 119 6.36 -1.87 -16.33
CA ARG A 119 6.52 -2.83 -15.24
C ARG A 119 7.73 -3.72 -15.47
N TYR A 120 7.86 -4.24 -16.68
CA TYR A 120 9.01 -5.06 -17.07
C TYR A 120 10.33 -4.29 -16.93
N GLN A 121 10.40 -3.08 -17.47
CA GLN A 121 11.61 -2.25 -17.39
C GLN A 121 11.97 -1.90 -15.94
N ALA A 122 10.99 -1.61 -15.08
CA ALA A 122 11.21 -1.34 -13.68
C ALA A 122 11.77 -2.56 -12.93
N LEU A 123 11.28 -3.77 -13.25
CA LEU A 123 11.82 -5.01 -12.68
C LEU A 123 13.26 -5.25 -13.10
N LEU A 124 13.60 -5.02 -14.37
CA LEU A 124 14.98 -5.10 -14.86
C LEU A 124 15.90 -4.08 -14.17
N GLN A 125 15.44 -2.84 -13.97
CA GLN A 125 16.22 -1.79 -13.30
C GLN A 125 16.50 -2.11 -11.83
N LEU A 126 15.55 -2.75 -11.14
CA LEU A 126 15.72 -3.16 -9.74
C LEU A 126 16.60 -4.40 -9.61
N GLY A 127 16.38 -5.38 -10.48
CA GLY A 127 17.08 -6.66 -10.45
C GLY A 127 16.71 -7.55 -9.26
N GLY A 128 17.23 -8.78 -9.28
CA GLY A 128 16.93 -9.80 -8.27
C GLY A 128 17.37 -9.49 -6.85
N PRO A 129 18.62 -9.04 -6.61
CA PRO A 129 19.10 -8.79 -5.24
C PRO A 129 18.30 -7.71 -4.51
N LYS A 130 17.96 -6.62 -5.20
CA LYS A 130 17.17 -5.52 -4.61
C LYS A 130 15.74 -5.96 -4.34
N LEU A 131 15.12 -6.71 -5.26
CA LEU A 131 13.77 -7.25 -5.05
C LEU A 131 13.74 -8.23 -3.87
N GLY A 132 14.73 -9.12 -3.76
CA GLY A 132 14.87 -10.00 -2.60
C GLY A 132 15.02 -9.23 -1.29
N HIS A 133 15.84 -8.16 -1.28
CA HIS A 133 16.00 -7.30 -0.10
C HIS A 133 14.72 -6.53 0.26
N LEU A 134 14.00 -5.99 -0.73
CA LEU A 134 12.75 -5.25 -0.50
C LEU A 134 11.67 -6.16 0.09
N PHE A 135 11.57 -7.39 -0.40
CA PHE A 135 10.52 -8.35 -0.04
C PHE A 135 10.98 -9.47 0.90
N GLN A 136 12.03 -9.22 1.71
CA GLN A 136 12.58 -10.21 2.64
C GLN A 136 11.51 -10.93 3.48
N THR A 137 10.51 -10.18 3.97
CA THR A 137 9.45 -10.73 4.82
C THR A 137 8.30 -11.35 4.03
N ASP A 138 7.90 -10.72 2.93
CA ASP A 138 6.80 -11.13 2.03
C ASP A 138 6.77 -10.22 0.80
N VAL A 139 6.41 -10.79 -0.35
CA VAL A 139 6.07 -10.04 -1.57
C VAL A 139 4.68 -9.41 -1.44
N GLY A 140 3.81 -10.02 -0.64
CA GLY A 140 2.44 -9.59 -0.43
C GLY A 140 1.48 -10.22 -1.43
N PHE A 141 0.22 -10.34 -1.00
CA PHE A 141 -0.81 -11.06 -1.72
C PHE A 141 -1.06 -10.50 -3.12
N GLY A 142 -1.06 -11.38 -4.12
CA GLY A 142 -1.35 -11.06 -5.53
C GLY A 142 -0.21 -10.39 -6.30
N LEU A 143 0.73 -9.72 -5.61
CA LEU A 143 1.82 -9.02 -6.29
C LEU A 143 2.74 -10.00 -7.04
N LEU A 144 3.10 -11.14 -6.43
CA LEU A 144 3.98 -12.13 -7.07
C LEU A 144 3.45 -12.58 -8.44
N GLY A 145 2.15 -12.87 -8.54
CA GLY A 145 1.52 -13.26 -9.81
C GLY A 145 1.60 -12.15 -10.86
N GLU A 146 1.35 -10.90 -10.46
CA GLU A 146 1.49 -9.74 -11.35
C GLU A 146 2.93 -9.54 -11.84
N LEU A 147 3.92 -9.75 -10.98
CA LEU A 147 5.34 -9.66 -11.37
C LEU A 147 5.67 -10.73 -12.42
N LEU A 148 5.23 -11.97 -12.19
CA LEU A 148 5.47 -13.09 -13.10
C LEU A 148 4.79 -12.88 -14.45
N MET A 149 3.56 -12.37 -14.46
CA MET A 149 2.85 -12.05 -15.71
C MET A 149 3.57 -10.95 -16.50
N ALA A 150 4.03 -9.89 -15.84
CA ALA A 150 4.77 -8.82 -16.49
C ALA A 150 6.10 -9.30 -17.10
N LEU A 151 6.79 -10.24 -16.43
CA LEU A 151 7.97 -10.91 -16.98
C LEU A 151 7.60 -11.80 -18.17
N ALA A 152 6.55 -12.63 -18.05
CA ALA A 152 6.12 -13.55 -19.10
C ALA A 152 5.73 -12.83 -20.40
N GLU A 153 5.10 -11.66 -20.31
CA GLU A 153 4.61 -10.91 -21.47
C GLU A 153 5.73 -10.21 -22.25
N HIS A 154 6.78 -9.75 -21.56
CA HIS A 154 7.80 -8.86 -22.15
C HIS A 154 9.23 -9.39 -22.14
N VAL A 155 9.46 -10.63 -21.69
CA VAL A 155 10.80 -11.25 -21.68
C VAL A 155 11.49 -11.21 -23.04
N ARG A 156 12.77 -10.81 -23.05
CA ARG A 156 13.63 -10.80 -24.24
C ARG A 156 14.83 -11.73 -24.03
N PRO A 157 15.41 -12.31 -25.10
CA PRO A 157 16.58 -13.18 -24.98
C PRO A 157 17.78 -12.50 -24.30
N ALA A 158 18.00 -11.20 -24.57
CA ALA A 158 19.10 -10.43 -23.97
C ALA A 158 18.99 -10.27 -22.45
N ASP A 159 17.78 -10.38 -21.89
CA ASP A 159 17.52 -10.16 -20.47
C ASP A 159 17.47 -11.48 -19.68
N ARG A 160 17.71 -12.63 -20.32
CA ARG A 160 17.53 -13.97 -19.74
C ARG A 160 18.18 -14.12 -18.36
N LEU A 161 19.46 -13.76 -18.25
CA LEU A 161 20.21 -13.77 -17.00
C LEU A 161 19.59 -12.91 -15.91
N VAL A 162 19.19 -11.70 -16.26
CA VAL A 162 18.60 -10.74 -15.30
C VAL A 162 17.26 -11.25 -14.81
N VAL A 163 16.44 -11.81 -15.71
CA VAL A 163 15.15 -12.41 -15.37
C VAL A 163 15.32 -13.63 -14.46
N LEU A 164 16.28 -14.52 -14.72
CA LEU A 164 16.62 -15.63 -13.83
C LEU A 164 17.05 -15.13 -12.44
N GLY A 165 17.87 -14.07 -12.40
CA GLY A 165 18.25 -13.41 -11.16
C GLY A 165 17.05 -12.83 -10.39
N ILE A 166 16.09 -12.22 -11.08
CA ILE A 166 14.84 -11.72 -10.51
C ILE A 166 14.00 -12.86 -9.91
N LEU A 167 13.80 -13.95 -10.66
CA LEU A 167 13.08 -15.13 -10.20
C LEU A 167 13.73 -15.73 -8.95
N ARG A 168 15.07 -15.81 -8.91
CA ARG A 168 15.80 -16.25 -7.72
C ARG A 168 15.59 -15.31 -6.53
N GLY A 169 15.65 -14.00 -6.76
CA GLY A 169 15.38 -12.99 -5.73
C GLY A 169 13.98 -13.14 -5.14
N LEU A 170 12.97 -13.36 -5.98
CA LEU A 170 11.58 -13.57 -5.56
C LEU A 170 11.39 -14.91 -4.83
N ALA A 171 12.04 -15.98 -5.29
CA ALA A 171 12.00 -17.28 -4.61
C ALA A 171 12.64 -17.26 -3.22
N SER A 172 13.59 -16.35 -2.97
CA SER A 172 14.25 -16.18 -1.68
C SER A 172 13.43 -15.40 -0.63
N THR A 173 12.24 -14.92 -1.00
CA THR A 173 11.39 -14.10 -0.11
C THR A 173 10.68 -14.93 0.96
N GLY A 174 10.41 -14.30 2.11
CA GLY A 174 9.60 -14.90 3.16
C GLY A 174 8.20 -15.25 2.64
N ARG A 175 7.69 -16.43 3.00
CA ARG A 175 6.36 -16.92 2.59
C ARG A 175 6.20 -17.14 1.08
N PHE A 176 7.28 -17.32 0.32
CA PHE A 176 7.21 -17.63 -1.12
C PHE A 176 6.28 -18.82 -1.44
N ALA A 177 6.42 -19.95 -0.73
CA ALA A 177 5.58 -21.13 -0.93
C ALA A 177 4.07 -20.85 -0.73
N LEU A 178 3.72 -20.00 0.24
CA LEU A 178 2.34 -19.57 0.45
C LEU A 178 1.86 -18.72 -0.73
N ASN A 179 2.64 -17.75 -1.17
CA ASN A 179 2.30 -16.92 -2.32
C ASN A 179 2.11 -17.77 -3.60
N LEU A 180 2.95 -18.77 -3.82
CA LEU A 180 2.83 -19.72 -4.92
C LEU A 180 1.53 -20.55 -4.84
N SER A 181 1.15 -20.99 -3.63
CA SER A 181 -0.11 -21.73 -3.42
C SER A 181 -1.36 -20.88 -3.68
N LEU A 182 -1.27 -19.56 -3.49
CA LEU A 182 -2.37 -18.61 -3.64
C LEU A 182 -2.51 -18.05 -5.06
N MET A 183 -1.61 -18.37 -5.98
CA MET A 183 -1.72 -17.96 -7.37
C MET A 183 -3.00 -18.49 -8.02
N SER A 184 -3.59 -17.70 -8.91
CA SER A 184 -4.70 -18.10 -9.77
C SER A 184 -4.23 -19.04 -10.89
N HIS A 185 -5.17 -19.71 -11.55
CA HIS A 185 -4.86 -20.57 -12.69
C HIS A 185 -4.19 -19.78 -13.83
N ALA A 186 -4.65 -18.56 -14.11
CA ALA A 186 -4.08 -17.70 -15.15
C ALA A 186 -2.62 -17.32 -14.87
N GLU A 187 -2.32 -16.97 -13.62
CA GLU A 187 -0.95 -16.63 -13.20
C GLU A 187 -0.01 -17.84 -13.25
N ARG A 188 -0.50 -19.03 -12.88
CA ARG A 188 0.29 -20.28 -13.00
C ARG A 188 0.61 -20.60 -14.46
N GLU A 189 -0.36 -20.46 -15.36
CA GLU A 189 -0.14 -20.68 -16.79
C GLU A 189 0.85 -19.66 -17.37
N SER A 190 0.76 -18.40 -16.96
CA SER A 190 1.71 -17.37 -17.34
C SER A 190 3.13 -17.67 -16.84
N CYS A 191 3.26 -18.17 -15.60
CA CYS A 191 4.52 -18.64 -15.04
C CYS A 191 5.10 -19.81 -15.86
N ARG A 192 4.28 -20.82 -16.21
CA ARG A 192 4.70 -21.92 -17.09
C ARG A 192 5.20 -21.42 -18.44
N SER A 193 4.45 -20.51 -19.06
CA SER A 193 4.84 -19.89 -20.34
C SER A 193 6.17 -19.13 -20.23
N LEU A 194 6.42 -18.43 -19.12
CA LEU A 194 7.70 -17.76 -18.87
C LEU A 194 8.86 -18.76 -18.84
N PHE A 195 8.74 -19.84 -18.07
CA PHE A 195 9.79 -20.86 -18.00
C PHE A 195 10.04 -21.57 -19.34
N GLN A 196 8.98 -21.87 -20.10
CA GLN A 196 9.12 -22.42 -21.46
C GLN A 196 9.88 -21.46 -22.39
N LYS A 197 9.59 -20.16 -22.33
CA LYS A 197 10.33 -19.13 -23.10
C LYS A 197 11.80 -19.09 -22.70
N LEU A 198 12.10 -19.14 -21.39
CA LEU A 198 13.48 -19.13 -20.88
C LEU A 198 14.27 -20.38 -21.24
N GLN A 199 13.62 -21.54 -21.34
CA GLN A 199 14.23 -22.79 -21.84
C GLN A 199 14.54 -22.70 -23.33
N ALA A 200 13.58 -22.23 -24.14
CA ALA A 200 13.76 -22.09 -25.59
C ALA A 200 14.90 -21.12 -25.97
N MET A 201 15.19 -20.14 -25.11
CA MET A 201 16.32 -19.22 -25.28
C MET A 201 17.68 -19.88 -25.00
N GLY A 202 17.73 -20.92 -24.16
CA GLY A 202 18.97 -21.63 -23.83
C GLY A 202 19.33 -22.74 -24.79
N THR A 203 18.35 -23.31 -25.49
CA THR A 203 18.63 -24.36 -26.47
C THR A 203 19.30 -23.76 -27.71
N PRO A 204 20.54 -24.15 -28.06
CA PRO A 204 21.13 -23.77 -29.34
C PRO A 204 20.23 -24.33 -30.44
N ARG A 205 19.67 -23.43 -31.26
CA ARG A 205 18.80 -23.80 -32.36
C ARG A 205 19.57 -24.76 -33.27
N PRO A 206 19.04 -25.96 -33.62
CA PRO A 206 19.71 -26.81 -34.59
C PRO A 206 19.70 -26.07 -35.93
N MET A 207 20.87 -25.56 -36.33
CA MET A 207 21.10 -25.02 -37.66
C MET A 207 20.73 -26.12 -38.66
N LYS A 208 19.65 -25.91 -39.40
CA LYS A 208 19.51 -26.56 -40.70
C LYS A 208 20.63 -26.03 -41.57
N GLU A 209 21.50 -26.95 -41.99
CA GLU A 209 22.59 -26.77 -42.93
C GLU A 209 22.17 -25.95 -44.15
N GLY A 210 22.96 -24.93 -44.49
CA GLY A 210 22.75 -24.10 -45.68
C GLY A 210 23.68 -22.89 -45.72
N LEU A 211 24.95 -23.13 -46.08
CA LEU A 211 25.99 -22.24 -46.59
C LEU A 211 25.79 -20.70 -46.48
N SER A 212 26.66 -20.02 -45.74
CA SER A 212 27.72 -19.15 -46.29
C SER A 212 28.49 -18.44 -45.15
N GLN A 213 29.81 -18.40 -45.30
CA GLN A 213 30.77 -17.73 -44.41
C GLN A 213 30.57 -16.21 -44.45
N GLU A 214 30.60 -15.57 -43.29
CA GLU A 214 31.58 -14.52 -42.97
C GLU A 214 31.47 -14.14 -41.48
N GLU A 215 32.64 -13.96 -40.90
CA GLU A 215 32.92 -13.84 -39.47
C GLU A 215 32.48 -12.50 -38.89
N GLN A 216 32.02 -12.52 -37.63
CA GLN A 216 32.52 -11.59 -36.61
C GLN A 216 32.12 -12.08 -35.22
N GLY A 217 33.14 -12.45 -34.46
CA GLY A 217 33.02 -13.08 -33.16
C GLY A 217 32.66 -12.13 -32.02
N LEU A 218 31.94 -12.68 -31.06
CA LEU A 218 32.11 -12.44 -29.64
C LEU A 218 31.93 -13.82 -29.00
N GLU A 219 33.04 -14.39 -28.53
CA GLU A 219 33.05 -15.64 -27.77
C GLU A 219 32.20 -15.46 -26.51
N GLU A 220 30.97 -16.00 -26.51
CA GLU A 220 30.27 -16.29 -25.28
C GLU A 220 31.01 -17.44 -24.59
N GLN A 221 31.64 -17.11 -23.46
CA GLN A 221 32.33 -18.05 -22.60
C GLN A 221 31.41 -19.24 -22.27
N PRO A 222 31.80 -20.51 -22.55
CA PRO A 222 30.96 -21.69 -22.34
C PRO A 222 30.58 -21.93 -20.87
N GLY A 223 31.26 -21.27 -19.92
CA GLY A 223 30.93 -21.33 -18.50
C GLY A 223 29.64 -20.57 -18.12
N GLY A 224 29.31 -19.47 -18.83
CA GLY A 224 28.12 -18.67 -18.49
C GLY A 224 26.82 -19.39 -18.80
N VAL A 225 26.74 -20.00 -19.98
CA VAL A 225 25.54 -20.73 -20.44
C VAL A 225 25.22 -21.92 -19.53
N GLN A 226 26.24 -22.61 -19.02
CA GLN A 226 26.05 -23.76 -18.14
C GLN A 226 25.56 -23.34 -16.75
N GLU A 227 26.01 -22.19 -16.24
CA GLU A 227 25.50 -21.61 -14.99
C GLU A 227 24.04 -21.15 -15.13
N GLU A 228 23.66 -20.59 -16.28
CA GLU A 228 22.27 -20.22 -16.58
C GLU A 228 21.32 -21.41 -16.58
N GLU A 229 21.74 -22.51 -17.20
CA GLU A 229 20.96 -23.75 -17.27
C GLU A 229 20.79 -24.38 -15.89
N SER A 230 21.86 -24.41 -15.08
CA SER A 230 21.79 -24.87 -13.69
C SER A 230 20.81 -24.05 -12.85
N LEU A 231 20.87 -22.72 -12.98
CA LEU A 231 19.96 -21.81 -12.28
C LEU A 231 18.51 -21.99 -12.73
N LEU A 232 18.29 -22.17 -14.03
CA LEU A 232 16.96 -22.42 -14.58
C LEU A 232 16.37 -23.73 -14.04
N GLN A 233 17.16 -24.78 -13.94
CA GLN A 233 16.71 -26.07 -13.41
C GLN A 233 16.36 -26.00 -11.92
N GLU A 234 17.15 -25.26 -11.12
CA GLU A 234 16.85 -24.98 -9.71
C GLU A 234 15.50 -24.24 -9.58
N LEU A 235 15.29 -23.20 -10.39
CA LEU A 235 14.09 -22.38 -10.35
C LEU A 235 12.83 -23.14 -10.79
N LEU A 236 12.91 -24.04 -11.77
CA LEU A 236 11.79 -24.90 -12.15
C LEU A 236 11.27 -25.72 -10.96
N GLY A 237 12.17 -26.30 -10.17
CA GLY A 237 11.83 -27.05 -8.97
C GLY A 237 11.18 -26.17 -7.89
N LEU A 238 11.68 -24.95 -7.68
CA LEU A 238 11.14 -24.02 -6.68
C LEU A 238 9.74 -23.50 -7.03
N TYR A 239 9.49 -23.23 -8.30
CA TYR A 239 8.21 -22.70 -8.77
C TYR A 239 7.16 -23.80 -9.04
N GLN A 240 7.51 -25.08 -8.85
CA GLN A 240 6.63 -26.24 -9.08
C GLN A 240 5.93 -26.18 -10.45
N VAL A 241 6.71 -25.78 -11.46
CA VAL A 241 6.29 -25.69 -12.85
C VAL A 241 6.59 -27.03 -13.50
N ASP A 242 5.68 -27.98 -13.29
CA ASP A 242 5.57 -29.22 -14.07
C ASP A 242 4.59 -29.03 -15.25
#